data_AF-A0A7W6EDI3-F1
#
_entry.id   AF-A0A7W6EDI3-F1
#
_cell.length_a   1.000
_cell.length_b   1.000
_cell.length_c   1.000
_cell.angle_alpha   90.00
_cell.angle_beta   90.00
_cell.angle_gamma   90.00
#
_symmetry.space_group_name_H-M   'P 1'
#
loop_
_entity.id
_entity.type
_entity.pdbx_description
1 polymer ?
#
loop_
_entity_poly.entity_id
_entity_poly.type
_entity_poly.pdbx_seq_one_letter_code
_entity_poly.pdbx_strand_id
1 'polypeptide(L)'
;MTRHPDPELATLIAEAIDAGLLSYGTREHEVACLVATKGQNRLSRSERETFETKVLPILAKPLSAQILVRSLTRRSNRLPPRIPDQRRSA
;
A
#
# COMPACT_ATOMS: atom_id res chain seq x y z
N MET A 1 29.20 6.37 -12.75
CA MET A 1 28.36 7.37 -12.04
C MET A 1 27.30 6.64 -11.25
N THR A 2 27.50 6.44 -9.94
CA THR A 2 26.52 5.82 -9.04
C THR A 2 25.41 6.81 -8.75
N ARG A 3 24.34 6.78 -9.55
CA ARG A 3 23.11 7.54 -9.33
C ARG A 3 22.56 7.15 -7.96
N HIS A 4 22.72 8.03 -6.97
CA HIS A 4 22.19 7.81 -5.62
C HIS A 4 20.68 7.59 -5.68
N PRO A 5 20.11 6.79 -4.76
CA PRO A 5 18.67 6.64 -4.66
C PRO A 5 18.03 8.02 -4.46
N ASP A 6 16.90 8.23 -5.12
CA ASP A 6 16.11 9.46 -4.98
C ASP A 6 15.57 9.56 -3.54
N PRO A 7 15.97 10.59 -2.77
CA PRO A 7 15.61 10.70 -1.36
C PRO A 7 14.12 11.00 -1.14
N GLU A 8 13.46 11.67 -2.08
CA GLU A 8 12.02 11.91 -1.99
C GLU A 8 11.26 10.59 -2.19
N LEU A 9 11.68 9.78 -3.18
CA LEU A 9 11.09 8.48 -3.42
C LEU A 9 11.29 7.53 -2.23
N ALA A 10 12.47 7.54 -1.62
CA ALA A 10 12.75 6.74 -0.42
C ALA A 10 11.84 7.14 0.75
N THR A 11 11.60 8.45 0.93
CA THR A 11 10.70 8.98 1.96
C THR A 11 9.26 8.53 1.71
N LEU A 12 8.77 8.67 0.48
CA LEU A 12 7.41 8.27 0.11
C LEU A 12 7.17 6.76 0.31
N ILE A 13 8.17 5.93 0.02
CA ILE A 13 8.11 4.49 0.28
C ILE A 13 8.02 4.20 1.78
N ALA A 14 8.82 4.88 2.60
CA ALA A 14 8.77 4.73 4.06
C ALA A 14 7.39 5.10 4.62
N GLU A 15 6.82 6.23 4.18
CA GLU A 15 5.48 6.66 4.58
C GLU A 15 4.39 5.68 4.12
N ALA A 16 4.50 5.12 2.91
CA ALA A 16 3.53 4.12 2.42
C ALA A 16 3.58 2.81 3.22
N ILE A 17 4.76 2.39 3.66
CA ILE A 17 4.94 1.23 4.54
C ILE A 17 4.37 1.51 5.93
N ASP A 18 4.68 2.67 6.52
CA ASP A 18 4.18 3.07 7.85
C ASP A 18 2.65 3.23 7.88
N ALA A 19 2.09 3.81 6.81
CA ALA A 19 0.65 3.87 6.60
C ALA A 19 0.01 2.49 6.36
N GLY A 20 0.81 1.43 6.24
CA GLY A 20 0.37 0.06 5.98
C GLY A 20 -0.26 -0.14 4.61
N LEU A 21 0.10 0.69 3.62
CA LEU A 21 -0.34 0.54 2.22
C LEU A 21 0.44 -0.58 1.51
N LEU A 22 1.68 -0.81 1.95
CA LEU A 22 2.49 -1.97 1.57
C LEU A 22 2.56 -2.92 2.77
N SER A 23 2.19 -4.18 2.56
CA SER A 23 2.17 -5.19 3.63
C SER A 23 3.57 -5.75 3.86
N TYR A 24 4.01 -5.81 5.11
CA TYR A 24 5.30 -6.40 5.48
C TYR A 24 5.40 -7.86 5.02
N GLY A 25 6.59 -8.24 4.53
CA GLY A 25 6.89 -9.60 4.09
C GLY A 25 6.31 -10.00 2.74
N THR A 26 5.63 -9.08 2.02
CA THR A 26 5.22 -9.34 0.64
C THR A 26 6.29 -8.93 -0.37
N ARG A 27 6.19 -9.46 -1.59
CA ARG A 27 7.12 -9.15 -2.67
C ARG A 27 7.14 -7.67 -3.01
N GLU A 28 6.00 -6.99 -2.91
CA GLU A 28 5.86 -5.55 -3.14
C GLU A 28 6.64 -4.75 -2.10
N HIS A 29 6.59 -5.15 -0.83
CA HIS A 29 7.37 -4.53 0.25
C HIS A 29 8.88 -4.73 0.04
N GLU A 30 9.32 -5.95 -0.28
CA GLU A 30 10.73 -6.22 -0.59
C GLU A 30 11.26 -5.34 -1.74
N VAL A 31 10.48 -5.25 -2.83
CA VAL A 31 10.82 -4.45 -4.00
C VAL A 31 10.85 -2.96 -3.66
N ALA A 32 9.88 -2.46 -2.88
CA ALA A 32 9.86 -1.07 -2.44
C ALA A 32 11.08 -0.72 -1.56
N CYS A 33 11.43 -1.58 -0.59
CA CYS A 33 12.65 -1.42 0.20
C CYS A 33 13.92 -1.43 -0.66
N LEU A 34 13.96 -2.29 -1.69
CA LEU A 34 15.10 -2.36 -2.60
C LEU A 34 15.24 -1.07 -3.43
N VAL A 35 14.12 -0.47 -3.85
CA VAL A 35 14.11 0.83 -4.53
C VAL A 35 14.56 1.95 -3.60
N ALA A 36 14.07 2.00 -2.36
CA ALA A 36 14.46 3.03 -1.39
C ALA A 36 15.96 2.98 -1.04
N THR A 37 16.56 1.78 -1.01
CA THR A 37 17.96 1.58 -0.61
C THR A 37 18.95 1.62 -1.76
N LYS A 38 18.61 1.04 -2.92
CA LYS A 38 19.53 0.85 -4.06
C LYS A 38 19.14 1.67 -5.30
N GLY A 39 17.96 2.28 -5.29
CA GLY A 39 17.39 2.99 -6.43
C GLY A 39 16.83 2.04 -7.50
N GLN A 40 15.96 2.59 -8.36
CA GLN A 40 15.26 1.83 -9.41
C GLN A 40 16.20 1.16 -10.43
N ASN A 41 17.39 1.73 -10.66
CA ASN A 41 18.36 1.22 -11.66
C ASN A 41 18.99 -0.12 -11.28
N ARG A 42 18.82 -0.57 -10.04
CA ARG A 42 19.36 -1.83 -9.52
C ARG A 42 18.33 -2.95 -9.50
N LEU A 43 17.09 -2.69 -9.92
CA LEU A 43 16.05 -3.70 -10.04
C LEU A 43 16.32 -4.62 -11.24
N SER A 44 16.13 -5.91 -11.03
CA SER A 44 15.95 -6.87 -12.13
C SER A 44 14.66 -6.59 -12.88
N ARG A 45 14.51 -7.18 -14.08
CA ARG A 45 13.32 -6.99 -14.93
C ARG A 45 12.01 -7.32 -14.20
N SER A 46 11.98 -8.44 -13.48
CA SER A 46 10.79 -8.88 -12.74
C SER A 46 10.50 -8.02 -11.50
N GLU A 47 11.52 -7.50 -10.83
CA GLU A 47 11.35 -6.56 -9.71
C GLU A 47 10.86 -5.21 -10.21
N ARG A 48 11.36 -4.75 -11.37
CA ARG A 48 10.89 -3.53 -12.02
C ARG A 48 9.43 -3.65 -12.45
N GLU A 49 9.03 -4.78 -13.01
CA GLU A 49 7.64 -5.04 -13.35
C GLU A 49 6.75 -5.04 -12.10
N THR A 50 7.18 -5.67 -11.00
CA THR A 50 6.46 -5.63 -9.71
C THR A 50 6.35 -4.20 -9.18
N PHE A 51 7.42 -3.42 -9.28
CA PHE A 51 7.45 -2.04 -8.87
C PHE A 51 6.45 -1.21 -9.68
N GLU A 52 6.53 -1.25 -11.01
CA GLU A 52 5.70 -0.43 -11.91
C GLU A 52 4.22 -0.82 -11.87
N THR A 53 3.90 -2.12 -11.74
CA THR A 53 2.51 -2.60 -11.80
C THR A 53 1.79 -2.61 -10.45
N LYS A 54 2.53 -2.79 -9.34
CA LYS A 54 1.92 -2.96 -8.01
C LYS A 54 2.30 -1.87 -7.01
N VAL A 55 3.57 -1.46 -6.98
CA VAL A 55 4.05 -0.48 -5.99
C VAL A 55 3.75 0.95 -6.46
N LEU A 56 4.05 1.26 -7.72
CA LEU A 56 3.93 2.60 -8.29
C LEU A 56 2.49 3.13 -8.26
N PRO A 57 1.42 2.32 -8.52
CA PRO A 57 0.04 2.79 -8.36
C PRO A 57 -0.34 3.13 -6.91
N ILE A 58 0.31 2.51 -5.92
CA ILE A 58 0.15 2.82 -4.50
C ILE A 58 0.88 4.12 -4.18
N LEU A 59 2.04 4.39 -4.79
CA LEU A 59 2.80 5.62 -4.55
C LEU A 59 2.27 6.83 -5.35
N ALA A 60 1.74 6.61 -6.56
CA ALA A 60 1.30 7.65 -7.50
C ALA A 60 -0.05 8.26 -7.13
N LYS A 61 -0.87 7.59 -6.32
CA LYS A 61 -2.08 8.18 -5.78
C LYS A 61 -1.68 9.17 -4.68
N PRO A 62 -2.12 10.45 -4.72
CA PRO A 62 -1.82 11.37 -3.64
C PRO A 62 -2.29 10.75 -2.31
N LEU A 63 -1.43 10.77 -1.29
CA LEU A 63 -1.69 10.17 0.03
C LEU A 63 -3.08 10.56 0.56
N SER A 64 -3.49 11.82 0.32
CA SER A 64 -4.79 12.40 0.64
C SER A 64 -5.99 11.64 0.06
N ALA A 65 -5.89 11.15 -1.18
CA ALA A 65 -6.95 10.37 -1.82
C ALA A 65 -7.04 8.94 -1.27
N GLN A 66 -5.91 8.36 -0.84
CA GLN A 66 -5.87 7.00 -0.30
C GLN A 66 -6.36 6.93 1.16
N ILE A 67 -6.08 7.96 1.96
CA ILE A 67 -6.61 8.10 3.33
C ILE A 67 -8.15 8.16 3.29
N LEU A 68 -8.74 8.84 2.30
CA LEU A 68 -10.19 8.95 2.15
C LEU A 68 -10.86 7.59 1.86
N VAL A 69 -10.26 6.76 1.00
CA VAL A 69 -10.77 5.41 0.71
C VAL A 69 -10.67 4.50 1.92
N ARG A 70 -9.53 4.50 2.62
CA ARG A 70 -9.31 3.63 3.79
C ARG A 70 -10.19 3.99 4.98
N SER A 71 -10.48 5.29 5.16
CA SER A 71 -11.42 5.77 6.18
C SER A 71 -12.88 5.42 5.85
N LEU A 72 -13.26 5.40 4.57
CA LEU A 72 -14.57 4.90 4.12
C LEU A 72 -14.73 3.39 4.36
N THR A 73 -13.73 2.57 4.02
CA THR A 73 -13.78 1.11 4.23
C THR A 73 -13.89 0.74 5.72
N ARG A 74 -13.20 1.46 6.62
CA ARG A 74 -13.34 1.25 8.08
C ARG A 74 -14.73 1.61 8.61
N ARG A 75 -15.47 2.51 7.95
CA ARG A 75 -16.83 2.92 8.37
C ARG A 75 -17.89 1.89 7.98
N SER A 76 -17.76 1.25 6.82
CA SER A 76 -18.69 0.20 6.38
C SER A 76 -18.60 -1.10 7.19
N ASN A 77 -17.45 -1.39 7.81
CA ASN A 77 -17.26 -2.59 8.64
C ASN A 77 -17.78 -2.47 10.09
N ARG A 78 -18.50 -1.39 10.44
CA ARG A 78 -19.10 -1.18 11.77
C ARG A 78 -20.63 -1.32 11.77
N LEU A 79 -21.20 -2.10 10.87
CA LEU A 79 -22.59 -2.53 11.01
C LEU A 79 -22.62 -3.77 11.92
N PRO A 80 -23.29 -3.72 13.09
CA PRO A 80 -23.47 -4.90 13.90
C PRO A 80 -24.30 -5.92 13.11
N PRO A 81 -24.07 -7.24 13.31
CA PRO A 81 -24.96 -8.24 12.73
C PRO A 81 -26.37 -7.96 13.22
N ARG A 82 -27.31 -7.75 12.28
CA ARG A 82 -28.74 -7.77 12.60
C ARG A 82 -29.04 -9.16 13.17
N ILE A 83 -29.25 -9.22 14.48
CA ILE A 83 -29.75 -10.40 15.17
C ILE A 83 -31.10 -10.74 14.53
N PRO A 84 -31.30 -11.96 13.97
CA PRO A 84 -32.62 -12.38 13.55
C PRO A 84 -33.44 -12.72 14.80
N ASP A 85 -34.23 -11.76 15.29
CA ASP A 85 -35.22 -12.07 16.33
C ASP A 85 -36.40 -12.79 15.69
N GLN A 86 -36.44 -14.10 15.88
CA GLN A 86 -37.62 -14.91 15.65
C GLN A 86 -38.73 -14.46 16.60
N ARG A 87 -39.74 -13.75 16.10
CA ARG A 87 -41.10 -13.87 16.64
C ARG A 87 -42.11 -14.07 15.52
N ARG A 88 -42.22 -15.35 15.17
CA ARG A 88 -43.44 -15.96 14.64
C ARG A 88 -44.48 -15.99 15.78
N SER A 89 -45.65 -15.43 15.49
CA SER A 89 -46.98 -15.87 15.91
C SER A 89 -47.14 -16.67 17.22
N ALA A 90 -47.79 -16.05 18.20
CA ALA A 90 -48.99 -16.56 18.88
C ALA A 90 -49.60 -15.46 19.75
#